data_AF-A0A5P9HCQ0-F1
#
_entry.id   AF-A0A5P9HCQ0-F1
#
_cell.length_a   1.000
_cell.length_b   1.000
_cell.length_c   1.000
_cell.angle_alpha   90.00
_cell.angle_beta   90.00
_cell.angle_gamma   90.00
#
_symmetry.space_group_name_H-M   'P 1'
#
loop_
_entity.id
_entity.type
_entity.pdbx_description
1 polymer ?
#
loop_
_entity_poly.entity_id
_entity_poly.type
_entity_poly.pdbx_seq_one_letter_code
_entity_poly.pdbx_strand_id
1 'polypeptide(L)'
;MARSGVRFEDVQRAIDELMAAGQAPSVQRIRETLGTGSFTTISEHLREWRKRREENRDVPPPRGMPAPLQELAESLWQQAQDAANEALAHYRREADDKVAEAQQAVAAAERRAEDAEQRESALSSHLTRSEERLNEQTAELGRLQADHDTLQAEATRQREVRGRLEARLDELQGELERQAQAHRQAQEELETAHQARLGQEEQRHEAAEARLMGLVDEARQERQAAEKAHAARHERLEKRLEAAKTEQQALQDALKEEEKKRRSEEQARRDAEAARVSLDEERTRLGARLEDAQAALTSRQARVEALEQQLEARLWSSLEKMQASQDRLEAAAENASGPDDAGPEEDTQAGH
;
A
#
# COMPACT_ATOMS: atom_id res chain seq x y z
N MET A 1 11.34 -108.11 -130.58
CA MET A 1 11.65 -108.08 -129.13
C MET A 1 10.99 -109.29 -128.48
N ALA A 2 11.70 -110.42 -128.47
CA ALA A 2 11.20 -111.69 -127.94
C ALA A 2 11.43 -111.74 -126.43
N ARG A 3 10.38 -112.13 -125.71
CA ARG A 3 10.28 -112.13 -124.25
C ARG A 3 11.20 -113.19 -123.67
N SER A 4 12.28 -112.80 -123.00
CA SER A 4 13.00 -113.70 -122.09
C SER A 4 12.09 -113.96 -120.90
N GLY A 5 11.38 -115.09 -120.91
CA GLY A 5 10.66 -115.57 -119.74
C GLY A 5 11.68 -116.05 -118.72
N VAL A 6 11.64 -115.47 -117.52
CA VAL A 6 12.42 -115.96 -116.38
C VAL A 6 11.95 -117.37 -116.05
N ARG A 7 12.89 -118.32 -115.93
CA ARG A 7 12.57 -119.70 -115.58
C ARG A 7 12.52 -119.86 -114.06
N PHE A 8 11.81 -120.90 -113.61
CA PHE A 8 11.73 -121.27 -112.20
C PHE A 8 13.12 -121.46 -111.56
N GLU A 9 14.07 -122.06 -112.28
CA GLU A 9 15.44 -122.30 -111.82
C GLU A 9 16.24 -121.01 -111.56
N ASP A 10 15.99 -119.96 -112.33
CA ASP A 10 16.64 -118.66 -112.14
C ASP A 10 16.08 -117.99 -110.86
N VAL A 11 14.76 -118.06 -110.65
CA VAL A 11 14.11 -117.59 -109.41
C VAL A 11 14.61 -118.36 -108.18
N GLN A 12 14.77 -119.68 -108.29
CA GLN A 12 15.30 -120.50 -107.20
C GLN A 12 16.73 -120.10 -106.81
N ARG A 13 17.62 -119.90 -107.79
CA ARG A 13 19.01 -119.49 -107.54
C ARG A 13 19.10 -118.12 -106.86
N ALA A 14 18.30 -117.16 -107.31
CA ALA A 14 18.23 -115.84 -106.70
C ALA A 14 17.67 -115.88 -105.26
N ILE A 15 16.74 -116.79 -104.97
CA ILE A 15 16.24 -117.01 -103.61
C ILE A 15 17.34 -117.62 -102.72
N ASP A 16 18.08 -118.60 -103.23
CA ASP A 16 19.17 -119.24 -102.48
C ASP A 16 20.30 -118.24 -102.15
N GLU A 17 20.66 -117.36 -103.09
CA GLU A 17 21.61 -116.25 -102.87
C GLU A 17 21.11 -115.26 -101.80
N LEU A 18 19.82 -114.89 -101.83
CA LEU A 18 19.23 -113.99 -100.83
C LEU A 18 19.19 -114.62 -99.43
N MET A 19 18.88 -115.93 -99.35
CA MET A 19 18.87 -116.65 -98.07
C MET A 19 20.28 -116.86 -97.50
N ALA A 20 21.29 -117.14 -98.35
CA ALA A 20 22.68 -117.22 -97.91
C ALA A 20 23.18 -115.88 -97.33
N ALA A 21 22.64 -114.76 -97.81
CA ALA A 21 22.90 -113.42 -97.29
C ALA A 21 22.04 -113.05 -96.05
N GLY A 22 21.23 -113.97 -95.52
CA GLY A 22 20.36 -113.72 -94.35
C GLY A 22 19.15 -112.81 -94.63
N GLN A 23 18.81 -112.58 -95.90
CA GLN A 23 17.69 -111.70 -96.29
C GLN A 23 16.45 -112.51 -96.69
N ALA A 24 15.27 -111.99 -96.36
CA ALA A 24 14.01 -112.65 -96.69
C ALA A 24 13.69 -112.52 -98.21
N PRO A 25 13.37 -113.63 -98.91
CA PRO A 25 13.09 -113.59 -100.34
C PRO A 25 11.75 -112.91 -100.62
N SER A 26 11.81 -111.70 -101.20
CA SER A 26 10.65 -110.95 -101.68
C SER A 26 10.68 -110.83 -103.20
N VAL A 27 9.52 -110.69 -103.85
CA VAL A 27 9.41 -110.60 -105.33
C VAL A 27 10.28 -109.46 -105.88
N GLN A 28 10.35 -108.35 -105.15
CA GLN A 28 11.14 -107.19 -105.53
C GLN A 28 12.65 -107.48 -105.46
N ARG A 29 13.11 -108.11 -104.38
CA ARG A 29 14.54 -108.43 -104.19
C ARG A 29 15.03 -109.50 -105.16
N ILE A 30 14.19 -110.50 -105.43
CA ILE A 30 14.48 -111.53 -106.43
C ILE A 30 14.64 -110.91 -107.82
N ARG A 31 13.82 -109.91 -108.15
CA ARG A 31 13.94 -109.17 -109.41
C ARG A 31 15.19 -108.30 -109.45
N GLU A 32 15.58 -107.69 -108.34
CA GLU A 32 16.84 -106.93 -108.23
C GLU A 32 18.05 -107.84 -108.44
N THR A 33 18.05 -109.05 -107.88
CA THR A 33 19.11 -110.04 -108.07
C THR A 33 19.16 -110.61 -109.50
N LEU A 34 17.99 -110.85 -110.13
CA LEU A 34 17.92 -111.40 -111.48
C LEU A 34 18.04 -110.36 -112.61
N GLY A 35 17.80 -109.08 -112.32
CA GLY A 35 17.81 -107.97 -113.28
C GLY A 35 16.72 -108.02 -114.37
N THR A 36 15.98 -109.13 -114.50
CA THR A 36 14.98 -109.35 -115.55
C THR A 36 13.78 -110.14 -115.02
N GLY A 37 12.65 -110.13 -115.75
CA GLY A 37 11.41 -110.83 -115.37
C GLY A 37 10.26 -109.91 -114.98
N SER A 38 9.04 -110.35 -115.30
CA SER A 38 7.82 -109.67 -114.86
C SER A 38 7.52 -110.03 -113.40
N PHE A 39 7.02 -109.07 -112.62
CA PHE A 39 6.65 -109.29 -111.22
C PHE A 39 5.62 -110.42 -111.06
N THR A 40 4.73 -110.59 -112.04
CA THR A 40 3.75 -111.68 -112.07
C THR A 40 4.41 -113.04 -112.21
N THR A 41 5.35 -113.22 -113.15
CA THR A 41 6.07 -114.49 -113.33
C THR A 41 6.96 -114.83 -112.14
N ILE A 42 7.66 -113.84 -111.57
CA ILE A 42 8.48 -114.03 -110.37
C ILE A 42 7.60 -114.38 -109.17
N SER A 43 6.41 -113.77 -109.05
CA SER A 43 5.48 -114.08 -107.96
C SER A 43 4.89 -115.49 -108.06
N GLU A 44 4.62 -115.99 -109.27
CA GLU A 44 4.18 -117.37 -109.51
C GLU A 44 5.28 -118.36 -109.16
N HIS A 45 6.49 -118.17 -109.66
CA HIS A 45 7.62 -119.04 -109.31
C HIS A 45 8.02 -118.94 -107.83
N LEU A 46 7.91 -117.78 -107.18
CA LEU A 46 8.14 -117.64 -105.74
C LEU A 46 7.05 -118.35 -104.92
N ARG A 47 5.79 -118.34 -105.37
CA ARG A 47 4.70 -119.11 -104.75
C ARG A 47 4.92 -120.61 -104.96
N GLU A 48 5.28 -121.01 -106.16
CA GLU A 48 5.60 -122.41 -106.49
C GLU A 48 6.82 -122.89 -105.69
N TRP A 49 7.85 -122.06 -105.52
CA TRP A 49 9.01 -122.37 -104.68
C TRP A 49 8.61 -122.47 -103.21
N ARG A 50 7.79 -121.55 -102.69
CA ARG A 50 7.28 -121.63 -101.31
C ARG A 50 6.49 -122.91 -101.10
N LYS A 51 5.60 -123.26 -102.03
CA LYS A 51 4.82 -124.50 -101.98
C LYS A 51 5.71 -125.73 -102.00
N ARG A 52 6.70 -125.80 -102.90
CA ARG A 52 7.69 -126.89 -102.96
C ARG A 52 8.56 -126.96 -101.69
N ARG A 53 8.88 -125.83 -101.07
CA ARG A 53 9.65 -125.79 -99.81
C ARG A 53 8.81 -126.21 -98.61
N GLU A 54 7.53 -125.85 -98.57
CA GLU A 54 6.60 -126.23 -97.52
C GLU A 54 6.24 -127.72 -97.61
N GLU A 55 6.07 -128.25 -98.84
CA GLU A 55 5.93 -129.68 -99.12
C GLU A 55 7.22 -130.48 -98.82
N ASN A 56 8.41 -129.87 -98.98
CA ASN A 56 9.70 -130.47 -98.61
C ASN A 56 10.14 -130.17 -97.16
N ARG A 57 9.38 -129.39 -96.37
CA ARG A 57 9.75 -129.04 -94.98
C ARG A 57 9.61 -130.24 -94.05
N ASP A 58 8.77 -131.20 -94.43
CA ASP A 58 8.53 -132.47 -93.74
C ASP A 58 9.23 -133.66 -94.43
N VAL A 59 10.14 -133.41 -95.38
CA VAL A 59 11.02 -134.49 -95.88
C VAL A 59 12.08 -134.75 -94.81
N PRO A 60 12.07 -135.92 -94.16
CA PRO A 60 13.15 -136.29 -93.25
C PRO A 60 14.45 -136.31 -94.05
N PRO A 61 15.61 -136.03 -93.44
CA PRO A 61 16.89 -136.14 -94.13
C PRO A 61 16.97 -137.48 -94.88
N PRO A 62 17.57 -137.52 -96.08
CA PRO A 62 17.48 -138.66 -96.99
C PRO A 62 17.73 -139.96 -96.23
N ARG A 63 16.69 -140.81 -96.16
CA ARG A 63 16.77 -142.16 -95.57
C ARG A 63 17.75 -142.98 -96.40
N GLY A 64 18.99 -142.89 -95.96
CA GLY A 64 20.18 -143.51 -96.51
C GLY A 64 21.42 -143.18 -95.67
N MET A 65 21.22 -142.65 -94.45
CA MET A 65 22.27 -142.64 -93.44
C MET A 65 22.26 -144.00 -92.74
N PRO A 66 23.40 -144.70 -92.63
CA PRO A 66 23.56 -145.82 -91.72
C PRO A 66 22.96 -145.47 -90.35
N ALA A 67 22.21 -146.41 -89.74
CA ALA A 67 21.65 -146.25 -88.38
C ALA A 67 22.56 -145.49 -87.38
N PRO A 68 23.90 -145.72 -87.34
CA PRO A 68 24.77 -144.96 -86.44
C PRO A 68 24.85 -143.44 -86.72
N LEU A 69 24.64 -142.98 -87.94
CA LEU A 69 24.66 -141.54 -88.27
C LEU A 69 23.33 -140.85 -87.92
N GLN A 70 22.20 -141.58 -87.94
CA GLN A 70 20.90 -141.04 -87.54
C GLN A 70 20.81 -140.90 -86.01
N GLU A 71 21.30 -141.89 -85.27
CA GLU A 71 21.48 -141.81 -83.81
C GLU A 71 22.44 -140.69 -83.41
N LEU A 72 23.50 -140.46 -84.20
CA LEU A 72 24.42 -139.33 -83.98
C LEU A 72 23.74 -137.97 -84.21
N ALA A 73 22.89 -137.86 -85.24
CA ALA A 73 22.16 -136.62 -85.51
C ALA A 73 21.07 -136.33 -84.45
N GLU A 74 20.34 -137.35 -83.99
CA GLU A 74 19.35 -137.22 -82.91
C GLU A 74 20.02 -136.89 -81.58
N SER A 75 21.15 -137.52 -81.25
CA SER A 75 21.91 -137.20 -80.04
C SER A 75 22.53 -135.80 -80.10
N LEU A 76 23.04 -135.36 -81.25
CA LEU A 76 23.54 -134.01 -81.45
C LEU A 76 22.41 -132.96 -81.35
N TRP A 77 21.23 -133.27 -81.90
CA TRP A 77 20.05 -132.42 -81.79
C TRP A 77 19.55 -132.32 -80.35
N GLN A 78 19.50 -133.45 -79.62
CA GLN A 78 19.14 -133.48 -78.22
C GLN A 78 20.15 -132.68 -77.37
N GLN A 79 21.45 -132.86 -77.60
CA GLN A 79 22.50 -132.06 -76.94
C GLN A 79 22.38 -130.56 -77.27
N ALA A 80 22.05 -130.20 -78.51
CA ALA A 80 21.83 -128.81 -78.89
C ALA A 80 20.58 -128.22 -78.21
N GLN A 81 19.51 -129.01 -78.08
CA GLN A 81 18.28 -128.62 -77.40
C GLN A 81 18.51 -128.47 -75.88
N ASP A 82 19.26 -129.38 -75.28
CA ASP A 82 19.62 -129.32 -73.86
C ASP A 82 20.53 -128.12 -73.58
N ALA A 83 21.56 -127.88 -74.41
CA ALA A 83 22.42 -126.69 -74.31
C ALA A 83 21.63 -125.38 -74.51
N ALA A 84 20.67 -125.34 -75.44
CA ALA A 84 19.81 -124.17 -75.64
C ALA A 84 18.87 -123.94 -74.44
N ASN A 85 18.33 -125.01 -73.84
CA ASN A 85 17.49 -124.95 -72.65
C ASN A 85 18.29 -124.49 -71.42
N GLU A 86 19.53 -124.97 -71.24
CA GLU A 86 20.44 -124.51 -70.18
C GLU A 86 20.79 -123.03 -70.35
N ALA A 87 21.14 -122.61 -71.58
CA ALA A 87 21.42 -121.20 -71.87
C ALA A 87 20.18 -120.33 -71.60
N LEU A 88 18.99 -120.77 -72.03
CA LEU A 88 17.74 -120.06 -71.75
C LEU A 88 17.45 -119.97 -70.24
N ALA A 89 17.68 -121.05 -69.48
CA ALA A 89 17.49 -121.06 -68.03
C ALA A 89 18.51 -120.15 -67.32
N HIS A 90 19.75 -120.08 -67.82
CA HIS A 90 20.75 -119.14 -67.34
C HIS A 90 20.34 -117.69 -67.62
N TYR A 91 19.95 -117.35 -68.85
CA TYR A 91 19.47 -116.00 -69.19
C TYR A 91 18.22 -115.59 -68.40
N ARG A 92 17.29 -116.51 -68.15
CA ARG A 92 16.11 -116.25 -67.30
C ARG A 92 16.53 -115.93 -65.87
N ARG A 93 17.42 -116.73 -65.28
CA ARG A 93 17.96 -116.45 -63.94
C ARG A 93 18.66 -115.10 -63.87
N GLU A 94 19.53 -114.79 -64.83
CA GLU A 94 20.19 -113.47 -64.88
C GLU A 94 19.19 -112.31 -65.05
N ALA A 95 18.12 -112.51 -65.84
CA ALA A 95 17.08 -111.51 -66.00
C ALA A 95 16.27 -111.34 -64.72
N ASP A 96 15.89 -112.43 -64.05
CA ASP A 96 15.18 -112.42 -62.77
C ASP A 96 16.03 -111.76 -61.68
N ASP A 97 17.33 -112.06 -61.62
CA ASP A 97 18.29 -111.43 -60.71
C ASP A 97 18.40 -109.92 -60.96
N LYS A 98 18.50 -109.49 -62.23
CA LYS A 98 18.52 -108.06 -62.59
C LYS A 98 17.22 -107.35 -62.24
N VAL A 99 16.07 -108.01 -62.43
CA VAL A 99 14.76 -107.45 -62.04
C VAL A 99 14.68 -107.32 -60.52
N ALA A 100 15.13 -108.33 -59.77
CA ALA A 100 15.18 -108.27 -58.32
C ALA A 100 16.11 -107.15 -57.81
N GLU A 101 17.29 -106.99 -58.40
CA GLU A 101 18.22 -105.90 -58.08
C GLU A 101 17.61 -104.53 -58.40
N ALA A 102 16.99 -104.37 -59.56
CA ALA A 102 16.30 -103.13 -59.94
C ALA A 102 15.15 -102.80 -58.99
N GLN A 103 14.35 -103.79 -58.59
CA GLN A 103 13.27 -103.61 -57.61
C GLN A 103 13.81 -103.19 -56.24
N GLN A 104 14.91 -103.78 -55.79
CA GLN A 104 15.58 -103.37 -54.54
C GLN A 104 16.12 -101.94 -54.63
N ALA A 105 16.71 -101.56 -55.78
CA ALA A 105 17.21 -100.21 -56.01
C ALA A 105 16.08 -99.17 -56.01
N VAL A 106 14.95 -99.47 -56.66
CA VAL A 106 13.74 -98.61 -56.64
C VAL A 106 13.21 -98.47 -55.22
N ALA A 107 13.02 -99.57 -54.49
CA ALA A 107 12.53 -99.51 -53.11
C ALA A 107 13.49 -98.79 -52.15
N ALA A 108 14.80 -98.80 -52.43
CA ALA A 108 15.77 -98.02 -51.68
C ALA A 108 15.74 -96.52 -52.05
N ALA A 109 15.50 -96.19 -53.33
CA ALA A 109 15.35 -94.83 -53.80
C ALA A 109 14.06 -94.19 -53.27
N GLU A 110 12.94 -94.91 -53.29
CA GLU A 110 11.65 -94.48 -52.73
C GLU A 110 11.78 -94.15 -51.24
N ARG A 111 12.38 -95.05 -50.45
CA ARG A 111 12.64 -94.79 -49.02
C ARG A 111 13.49 -93.54 -48.78
N ARG A 112 14.51 -93.29 -49.62
CA ARG A 112 15.32 -92.07 -49.52
C ARG A 112 14.54 -90.82 -49.91
N ALA A 113 13.64 -90.91 -50.89
CA ALA A 113 12.77 -89.82 -51.29
C ALA A 113 11.78 -89.47 -50.19
N GLU A 114 11.12 -90.46 -49.59
CA GLU A 114 10.22 -90.28 -48.44
C GLU A 114 10.96 -89.66 -47.24
N ASP A 115 12.15 -90.15 -46.89
CA ASP A 115 12.99 -89.55 -45.83
C ASP A 115 13.35 -88.09 -46.14
N ALA A 116 13.66 -87.78 -47.40
CA ALA A 116 13.99 -86.42 -47.83
C ALA A 116 12.77 -85.49 -47.75
N GLU A 117 11.59 -85.93 -48.21
CA GLU A 117 10.34 -85.19 -48.13
C GLU A 117 9.93 -84.90 -46.68
N GLN A 118 10.06 -85.89 -45.78
CA GLN A 118 9.78 -85.70 -44.36
C GLN A 118 10.72 -84.67 -43.73
N ARG A 119 12.02 -84.70 -44.08
CA ARG A 119 13.00 -83.71 -43.59
C ARG A 119 12.70 -82.32 -44.15
N GLU A 120 12.37 -82.21 -45.43
CA GLU A 120 12.03 -80.93 -46.05
C GLU A 120 10.77 -80.33 -45.42
N SER A 121 9.74 -81.14 -45.19
CA SER A 121 8.51 -80.72 -44.50
C SER A 121 8.78 -80.26 -43.07
N ALA A 122 9.61 -81.00 -42.32
CA ALA A 122 10.00 -80.62 -40.97
C ALA A 122 10.82 -79.31 -40.93
N LEU A 123 11.76 -79.14 -41.85
CA LEU A 123 12.57 -77.94 -41.98
C LEU A 123 11.73 -76.73 -42.41
N SER A 124 10.82 -76.90 -43.37
CA SER A 124 9.88 -75.87 -43.79
C SER A 124 8.99 -75.41 -42.63
N SER A 125 8.42 -76.36 -41.88
CA SER A 125 7.61 -76.05 -40.69
C SER A 125 8.40 -75.31 -39.61
N HIS A 126 9.66 -75.69 -39.40
CA HIS A 126 10.55 -75.01 -38.47
C HIS A 126 10.90 -73.59 -38.93
N LEU A 127 11.17 -73.41 -40.23
CA LEU A 127 11.46 -72.11 -40.82
C LEU A 127 10.26 -71.16 -40.66
N THR A 128 9.06 -71.60 -41.03
CA THR A 128 7.83 -70.81 -40.88
C THR A 128 7.61 -70.40 -39.43
N ARG A 129 7.76 -71.33 -38.47
CA ARG A 129 7.64 -71.01 -37.05
C ARG A 129 8.71 -70.02 -36.57
N SER A 130 9.93 -70.11 -37.11
CA SER A 130 10.99 -69.15 -36.78
C SER A 130 10.71 -67.76 -37.35
N GLU A 131 10.18 -67.68 -38.57
CA GLU A 131 9.77 -66.43 -39.21
C GLU A 131 8.61 -65.77 -38.47
N GLU A 132 7.60 -66.55 -38.06
CA GLU A 132 6.50 -66.08 -37.22
C GLU A 132 7.01 -65.48 -35.91
N ARG A 133 7.90 -66.20 -35.21
CA ARG A 133 8.52 -65.70 -33.96
C ARG A 133 9.34 -64.43 -34.18
N LEU A 134 10.09 -64.33 -35.28
CA LEU A 134 10.86 -63.13 -35.60
C LEU A 134 9.94 -61.94 -35.90
N ASN A 135 8.84 -62.17 -36.60
CA ASN A 135 7.84 -61.15 -36.91
C ASN A 135 7.13 -60.66 -35.64
N GLU A 136 6.76 -61.57 -34.73
CA GLU A 136 6.21 -61.24 -33.42
C GLU A 136 7.16 -60.39 -32.59
N GLN A 137 8.43 -60.81 -32.49
CA GLN A 137 9.45 -60.06 -31.75
C GLN A 137 9.73 -58.69 -32.37
N THR A 138 9.73 -58.59 -33.70
CA THR A 138 9.92 -57.31 -34.41
C THR A 138 8.74 -56.38 -34.16
N ALA A 139 7.51 -56.91 -34.16
CA ALA A 139 6.32 -56.13 -33.83
C ALA A 139 6.32 -55.67 -32.37
N GLU A 140 6.74 -56.53 -31.44
CA GLU A 140 6.89 -56.20 -30.02
C GLU A 140 7.95 -55.10 -29.81
N LEU A 141 9.14 -55.25 -30.42
CA LEU A 141 10.17 -54.22 -30.38
C LEU A 141 9.69 -52.89 -30.94
N GLY A 142 8.95 -52.90 -32.06
CA GLY A 142 8.35 -51.71 -32.63
C GLY A 142 7.37 -51.01 -31.68
N ARG A 143 6.56 -51.79 -30.94
CA ARG A 143 5.65 -51.25 -29.91
C ARG A 143 6.42 -50.64 -28.75
N LEU A 144 7.40 -51.38 -28.20
CA LEU A 144 8.22 -50.87 -27.09
C LEU A 144 8.98 -49.60 -27.48
N GLN A 145 9.47 -49.52 -28.71
CA GLN A 145 10.14 -48.32 -29.23
C GLN A 145 9.18 -47.13 -29.28
N ALA A 146 7.96 -47.33 -29.79
CA ALA A 146 6.94 -46.27 -29.86
C ALA A 146 6.50 -45.80 -28.46
N ASP A 147 6.35 -46.73 -27.51
CA ASP A 147 6.04 -46.41 -26.12
C ASP A 147 7.17 -45.64 -25.45
N HIS A 148 8.43 -46.06 -25.68
CA HIS A 148 9.61 -45.36 -25.20
C HIS A 148 9.70 -43.93 -25.73
N ASP A 149 9.50 -43.73 -27.04
CA ASP A 149 9.53 -42.41 -27.67
C ASP A 149 8.40 -41.51 -27.12
N THR A 150 7.23 -42.08 -26.88
CA THR A 150 6.09 -41.37 -26.26
C THR A 150 6.40 -40.95 -24.83
N LEU A 151 6.95 -41.85 -24.01
CA LEU A 151 7.37 -41.57 -22.63
C LEU A 151 8.50 -40.53 -22.58
N GLN A 152 9.45 -40.60 -23.52
CA GLN A 152 10.54 -39.64 -23.62
C GLN A 152 10.02 -38.24 -24.01
N ALA A 153 9.07 -38.16 -24.94
CA ALA A 153 8.41 -36.91 -25.31
C ALA A 153 7.65 -36.32 -24.11
N GLU A 154 6.89 -37.14 -23.37
CA GLU A 154 6.17 -36.69 -22.18
C GLU A 154 7.13 -36.23 -21.07
N ALA A 155 8.20 -36.98 -20.80
CA ALA A 155 9.23 -36.58 -19.84
C ALA A 155 9.89 -35.24 -20.20
N THR A 156 10.10 -34.99 -21.49
CA THR A 156 10.65 -33.71 -21.97
C THR A 156 9.65 -32.57 -21.76
N ARG A 157 8.38 -32.76 -22.11
CA ARG A 157 7.30 -31.79 -21.83
C ARG A 157 7.16 -31.48 -20.35
N GLN A 158 7.19 -32.50 -19.49
CA GLN A 158 7.11 -32.33 -18.04
C GLN A 158 8.30 -31.52 -17.50
N ARG A 159 9.52 -31.74 -18.01
CA ARG A 159 10.69 -30.93 -17.65
C ARG A 159 10.54 -29.46 -18.08
N GLU A 160 10.02 -29.21 -19.28
CA GLU A 160 9.75 -27.85 -19.75
C GLU A 160 8.70 -27.14 -18.89
N VAL A 161 7.60 -27.83 -18.58
CA VAL A 161 6.54 -27.29 -17.70
C VAL A 161 7.10 -27.01 -16.31
N ARG A 162 7.88 -27.93 -15.73
CA ARG A 162 8.54 -27.72 -14.44
C ARG A 162 9.46 -26.50 -14.47
N GLY A 163 10.31 -26.38 -15.49
CA GLY A 163 11.21 -25.23 -15.62
C GLY A 163 10.46 -23.90 -15.75
N ARG A 164 9.31 -23.87 -16.46
CA ARG A 164 8.46 -22.66 -16.53
C ARG A 164 7.83 -22.32 -15.18
N LEU A 165 7.39 -23.33 -14.42
CA LEU A 165 6.82 -23.13 -13.09
C LEU A 165 7.88 -22.65 -12.09
N GLU A 166 9.08 -23.23 -12.12
CA GLU A 166 10.23 -22.79 -11.32
C GLU A 166 10.57 -21.33 -11.61
N ALA A 167 10.72 -20.95 -12.89
CA ALA A 167 10.99 -19.57 -13.27
C ALA A 167 9.87 -18.59 -12.81
N ARG A 168 8.60 -19.01 -12.88
CA ARG A 168 7.48 -18.18 -12.40
C ARG A 168 7.46 -18.05 -10.88
N LEU A 169 7.85 -19.10 -10.16
CA LEU A 169 7.99 -19.04 -8.70
C LEU A 169 9.10 -18.07 -8.29
N ASP A 170 10.26 -18.13 -8.96
CA ASP A 170 11.37 -17.21 -8.71
C ASP A 170 10.97 -15.75 -9.00
N GLU A 171 10.24 -15.52 -10.10
CA GLU A 171 9.70 -14.19 -10.43
C GLU A 171 8.75 -13.66 -9.35
N LEU A 172 7.79 -14.49 -8.91
CA LEU A 172 6.83 -14.13 -7.87
C LEU A 172 7.50 -13.90 -6.50
N GLN A 173 8.51 -14.70 -6.16
CA GLN A 173 9.32 -14.50 -4.95
C GLN A 173 10.06 -13.16 -5.02
N GLY A 174 10.71 -12.86 -6.15
CA GLY A 174 11.37 -11.57 -6.36
C GLY A 174 10.40 -10.38 -6.36
N GLU A 175 9.17 -10.54 -6.84
CA GLU A 175 8.11 -9.52 -6.73
C GLU A 175 7.68 -9.32 -5.27
N LEU A 176 7.46 -10.40 -4.51
CA LEU A 176 7.07 -10.34 -3.11
C LEU A 176 8.16 -9.69 -2.25
N GLU A 177 9.43 -10.00 -2.48
CA GLU A 177 10.56 -9.37 -1.80
C GLU A 177 10.64 -7.86 -2.09
N ARG A 178 10.46 -7.47 -3.36
CA ARG A 178 10.40 -6.06 -3.76
C ARG A 178 9.24 -5.32 -3.09
N GLN A 179 8.05 -5.93 -3.06
CA GLN A 179 6.88 -5.36 -2.38
C GLN A 179 7.12 -5.24 -0.87
N ALA A 180 7.67 -6.27 -0.23
CA ALA A 180 8.00 -6.25 1.19
C ALA A 180 9.03 -5.16 1.52
N GLN A 181 10.04 -4.97 0.67
CA GLN A 181 11.02 -3.90 0.82
C GLN A 181 10.38 -2.51 0.65
N ALA A 182 9.55 -2.33 -0.38
CA ALA A 182 8.84 -1.07 -0.59
C ALA A 182 7.89 -0.74 0.57
N HIS A 183 7.19 -1.73 1.12
CA HIS A 183 6.35 -1.54 2.30
C HIS A 183 7.15 -1.16 3.54
N ARG A 184 8.30 -1.80 3.80
CA ARG A 184 9.20 -1.43 4.91
C ARG A 184 9.70 0.00 4.77
N GLN A 185 10.16 0.38 3.58
CA GLN A 185 10.61 1.74 3.29
C GLN A 185 9.49 2.76 3.50
N ALA A 186 8.28 2.49 3.01
CA ALA A 186 7.13 3.37 3.22
C ALA A 186 6.74 3.49 4.70
N GLN A 187 6.88 2.42 5.49
CA GLN A 187 6.66 2.46 6.94
C GLN A 187 7.72 3.32 7.64
N GLU A 188 9.00 3.13 7.32
CA GLU A 188 10.11 3.94 7.86
C GLU A 188 9.95 5.43 7.50
N GLU A 189 9.58 5.74 6.26
CA GLU A 189 9.27 7.11 5.81
C GLU A 189 8.09 7.72 6.59
N LEU A 190 7.04 6.95 6.84
CA LEU A 190 5.89 7.42 7.59
C LEU A 190 6.22 7.63 9.08
N GLU A 191 6.99 6.73 9.68
CA GLU A 191 7.46 6.85 11.06
C GLU A 191 8.38 8.07 11.24
N THR A 192 9.35 8.26 10.34
CA THR A 192 10.25 9.42 10.38
C THR A 192 9.49 10.73 10.18
N ALA A 193 8.53 10.78 9.24
CA ALA A 193 7.67 11.93 9.05
C ALA A 193 6.80 12.23 10.28
N HIS A 194 6.27 11.17 10.94
CA HIS A 194 5.48 11.32 12.16
C HIS A 194 6.32 11.84 13.32
N GLN A 195 7.52 11.29 13.54
CA GLN A 195 8.48 11.76 14.55
C GLN A 195 8.88 13.22 14.31
N ALA A 196 9.16 13.59 13.06
CA ALA A 196 9.47 14.97 12.72
C ALA A 196 8.30 15.93 13.01
N ARG A 197 7.06 15.51 12.72
CA ARG A 197 5.87 16.31 13.01
C ARG A 197 5.65 16.44 14.53
N LEU A 198 5.80 15.35 15.28
CA LEU A 198 5.70 15.39 16.75
C LEU A 198 6.75 16.35 17.33
N GLY A 199 8.01 16.22 16.93
CA GLY A 199 9.08 17.12 17.38
C GLY A 199 8.83 18.57 17.02
N GLN A 200 8.24 18.86 15.85
CA GLN A 200 7.85 20.23 15.48
C GLN A 200 6.72 20.77 16.37
N GLU A 201 5.70 19.97 16.66
CA GLU A 201 4.61 20.38 17.55
C GLU A 201 5.12 20.56 18.99
N GLU A 202 5.97 19.67 19.49
CA GLU A 202 6.64 19.82 20.80
C GLU A 202 7.42 21.12 20.86
N GLN A 203 8.26 21.44 19.86
CA GLN A 203 8.97 22.72 19.80
C GLN A 203 8.04 23.94 19.76
N ARG A 204 6.91 23.84 19.04
CA ARG A 204 5.89 24.91 19.00
C ARG A 204 5.22 25.09 20.36
N HIS A 205 4.93 23.99 21.05
CA HIS A 205 4.36 23.99 22.39
C HIS A 205 5.35 24.58 23.39
N GLU A 206 6.60 24.12 23.43
CA GLU A 206 7.65 24.68 24.29
C GLU A 206 7.85 26.17 24.03
N ALA A 207 7.89 26.60 22.77
CA ALA A 207 8.01 28.02 22.43
C ALA A 207 6.76 28.84 22.82
N ALA A 208 5.56 28.26 22.73
CA ALA A 208 4.33 28.90 23.20
C ALA A 208 4.29 29.00 24.72
N GLU A 209 4.66 27.94 25.44
CA GLU A 209 4.76 27.91 26.89
C GLU A 209 5.80 28.90 27.40
N ALA A 210 6.98 28.97 26.79
CA ALA A 210 8.01 29.95 27.12
C ALA A 210 7.52 31.39 26.91
N ARG A 211 6.80 31.66 25.81
CA ARG A 211 6.18 32.99 25.57
C ARG A 211 5.11 33.32 26.61
N LEU A 212 4.23 32.38 26.95
CA LEU A 212 3.21 32.58 27.97
C LEU A 212 3.83 32.82 29.35
N MET A 213 4.86 32.06 29.71
CA MET A 213 5.62 32.26 30.94
C MET A 213 6.26 33.66 30.97
N GLY A 214 6.87 34.08 29.86
CA GLY A 214 7.40 35.43 29.70
C GLY A 214 6.34 36.52 29.90
N LEU A 215 5.15 36.37 29.28
CA LEU A 215 4.03 37.30 29.46
C LEU A 215 3.49 37.32 30.90
N VAL A 216 3.45 36.17 31.57
CA VAL A 216 3.03 36.07 32.97
C VAL A 216 4.05 36.78 33.87
N ASP A 217 5.34 36.60 33.63
CA ASP A 217 6.39 37.26 34.39
C ASP A 217 6.41 38.79 34.12
N GLU A 218 6.19 39.22 32.88
CA GLU A 218 5.99 40.63 32.53
C GLU A 218 4.77 41.21 33.23
N ALA A 219 3.61 40.55 33.16
CA ALA A 219 2.40 40.99 33.87
C ALA A 219 2.58 41.03 35.40
N ARG A 220 3.35 40.10 35.98
CA ARG A 220 3.72 40.13 37.41
C ARG A 220 4.60 41.33 37.73
N GLN A 221 5.60 41.63 36.89
CA GLN A 221 6.47 42.80 37.06
C GLN A 221 5.69 44.10 36.91
N GLU A 222 4.81 44.21 35.91
CA GLU A 222 3.91 45.34 35.72
C GLU A 222 2.98 45.52 36.92
N ARG A 223 2.36 44.45 37.41
CA ARG A 223 1.49 44.50 38.59
C ARG A 223 2.27 44.95 39.83
N GLN A 224 3.46 44.40 40.04
CA GLN A 224 4.31 44.80 41.18
C GLN A 224 4.76 46.27 41.06
N ALA A 225 5.09 46.74 39.85
CA ALA A 225 5.44 48.13 39.60
C ALA A 225 4.24 49.07 39.82
N ALA A 226 3.06 48.68 39.36
CA ALA A 226 1.81 49.39 39.58
C ALA A 226 1.46 49.45 41.07
N GLU A 227 1.53 48.34 41.80
CA GLU A 227 1.31 48.28 43.26
C GLU A 227 2.28 49.22 43.99
N LYS A 228 3.57 49.21 43.65
CA LYS A 228 4.57 50.15 44.22
C LYS A 228 4.24 51.61 43.88
N ALA A 229 3.85 51.89 42.64
CA ALA A 229 3.47 53.24 42.22
C ALA A 229 2.19 53.73 42.93
N HIS A 230 1.19 52.86 43.11
CA HIS A 230 -0.02 53.13 43.86
C HIS A 230 0.29 53.38 45.34
N ALA A 231 1.12 52.55 45.98
CA ALA A 231 1.55 52.74 47.35
C ALA A 231 2.27 54.09 47.53
N ALA A 232 3.20 54.43 46.63
CA ALA A 232 3.89 55.72 46.66
C ALA A 232 2.96 56.91 46.44
N ARG A 233 1.94 56.78 45.57
CA ARG A 233 0.90 57.81 45.40
C ARG A 233 0.04 57.96 46.64
N HIS A 234 -0.36 56.85 47.27
CA HIS A 234 -1.12 56.85 48.51
C HIS A 234 -0.36 57.56 49.62
N GLU A 235 0.90 57.21 49.85
CA GLU A 235 1.76 57.85 50.85
C GLU A 235 1.91 59.36 50.59
N ARG A 236 2.05 59.79 49.32
CA ARG A 236 2.08 61.22 48.96
C ARG A 236 0.76 61.92 49.25
N LEU A 237 -0.37 61.28 48.95
CA LEU A 237 -1.70 61.84 49.24
C LEU A 237 -1.96 61.91 50.74
N GLU A 238 -1.57 60.90 51.51
CA GLU A 238 -1.63 60.92 52.98
C GLU A 238 -0.79 62.07 53.54
N LYS A 239 0.47 62.23 53.09
CA LYS A 239 1.31 63.37 53.50
C LYS A 239 0.68 64.72 53.15
N ARG A 240 0.08 64.84 51.96
CA ARG A 240 -0.62 66.07 51.55
C ARG A 240 -1.89 66.32 52.36
N LEU A 241 -2.65 65.27 52.68
CA LEU A 241 -3.84 65.35 53.51
C LEU A 241 -3.47 65.77 54.93
N GLU A 242 -2.43 65.17 55.52
CA GLU A 242 -1.93 65.58 56.83
C GLU A 242 -1.40 67.02 56.81
N ALA A 243 -0.62 67.41 55.79
CA ALA A 243 -0.20 68.81 55.64
C ALA A 243 -1.41 69.76 55.53
N ALA A 244 -2.41 69.44 54.71
CA ALA A 244 -3.62 70.24 54.56
C ALA A 244 -4.45 70.28 55.85
N LYS A 245 -4.53 69.18 56.62
CA LYS A 245 -5.15 69.18 57.95
C LYS A 245 -4.39 70.08 58.92
N THR A 246 -3.06 70.03 58.93
CA THR A 246 -2.26 70.93 59.79
C THR A 246 -2.43 72.39 59.39
N GLU A 247 -2.50 72.70 58.09
CA GLU A 247 -2.77 74.04 57.59
C GLU A 247 -4.19 74.49 57.93
N GLN A 248 -5.20 73.62 57.77
CA GLN A 248 -6.58 73.89 58.18
C GLN A 248 -6.65 74.16 59.69
N GLN A 249 -5.98 73.36 60.52
CA GLN A 249 -5.94 73.54 61.96
C GLN A 249 -5.27 74.88 62.31
N ALA A 250 -4.14 75.20 61.68
CA ALA A 250 -3.46 76.47 61.86
C ALA A 250 -4.33 77.67 61.44
N LEU A 251 -5.08 77.57 60.34
CA LEU A 251 -6.03 78.58 59.90
C LEU A 251 -7.22 78.70 60.86
N GLN A 252 -7.75 77.59 61.38
CA GLN A 252 -8.80 77.62 62.41
C GLN A 252 -8.31 78.28 63.70
N ASP A 253 -7.08 77.98 64.12
CA ASP A 253 -6.51 78.57 65.32
C ASP A 253 -6.16 80.05 65.09
N ALA A 254 -5.68 80.43 63.90
CA ALA A 254 -5.50 81.82 63.50
C ALA A 254 -6.84 82.58 63.44
N LEU A 255 -7.90 81.96 62.92
CA LEU A 255 -9.25 82.55 62.92
C LEU A 255 -9.77 82.75 64.34
N LYS A 256 -9.60 81.77 65.24
CA LYS A 256 -9.95 81.92 66.66
C LYS A 256 -9.17 83.04 67.32
N GLU A 257 -7.87 83.18 67.02
CA GLU A 257 -7.06 84.29 67.53
C GLU A 257 -7.51 85.64 66.97
N GLU A 258 -7.83 85.74 65.68
CA GLU A 258 -8.42 86.95 65.10
C GLU A 258 -9.82 87.26 65.68
N GLU A 259 -10.66 86.26 65.92
CA GLU A 259 -11.93 86.44 66.62
C GLU A 259 -11.74 86.92 68.06
N LYS A 260 -10.76 86.36 68.80
CA LYS A 260 -10.41 86.84 70.14
C LYS A 260 -9.88 88.27 70.10
N LYS A 261 -9.00 88.60 69.17
CA LYS A 261 -8.51 89.97 68.96
C LYS A 261 -9.66 90.92 68.67
N ARG A 262 -10.53 90.59 67.71
CA ARG A 262 -11.74 91.37 67.41
C ARG A 262 -12.63 91.55 68.64
N ARG A 263 -12.87 90.50 69.43
CA ARG A 263 -13.63 90.62 70.69
C ARG A 263 -12.93 91.54 71.70
N SER A 264 -11.61 91.47 71.81
CA SER A 264 -10.84 92.35 72.70
C SER A 264 -10.83 93.80 72.20
N GLU A 265 -10.76 94.02 70.89
CA GLU A 265 -10.87 95.34 70.26
C GLU A 265 -12.28 95.91 70.39
N GLU A 266 -13.33 95.10 70.19
CA GLU A 266 -14.72 95.48 70.42
C GLU A 266 -14.96 95.83 71.89
N GLN A 267 -14.40 95.05 72.81
CA GLN A 267 -14.48 95.34 74.24
C GLN A 267 -13.73 96.64 74.57
N ALA A 268 -12.51 96.82 74.05
CA ALA A 268 -11.75 98.06 74.23
C ALA A 268 -12.47 99.27 73.61
N ARG A 269 -13.15 99.11 72.47
CA ARG A 269 -14.01 100.15 71.88
C ARG A 269 -15.19 100.47 72.78
N ARG A 270 -15.88 99.47 73.33
CA ARG A 270 -16.98 99.68 74.29
C ARG A 270 -16.50 100.37 75.56
N ASP A 271 -15.35 99.95 76.10
CA ASP A 271 -14.77 100.57 77.29
C ASP A 271 -14.33 102.02 76.99
N ALA A 272 -13.78 102.29 75.79
CA ALA A 272 -13.45 103.64 75.34
C ALA A 272 -14.71 104.50 75.10
N GLU A 273 -15.77 103.94 74.53
CA GLU A 273 -17.07 104.61 74.39
C GLU A 273 -17.67 104.93 75.76
N ALA A 274 -17.65 103.99 76.71
CA ALA A 274 -18.08 104.23 78.08
C ALA A 274 -17.24 105.32 78.77
N ALA A 275 -15.92 105.32 78.58
CA ALA A 275 -15.03 106.37 79.08
C ALA A 275 -15.30 107.73 78.42
N ARG A 276 -15.66 107.76 77.12
CA ARG A 276 -16.08 108.99 76.44
C ARG A 276 -17.40 109.51 76.98
N VAL A 277 -18.37 108.63 77.23
CA VAL A 277 -19.66 109.00 77.86
C VAL A 277 -19.42 109.53 79.27
N SER A 278 -18.60 108.87 80.09
CA SER A 278 -18.29 109.35 81.44
C SER A 278 -17.55 110.71 81.42
N LEU A 279 -16.65 110.92 80.46
CA LEU A 279 -16.01 112.22 80.25
C LEU A 279 -16.99 113.30 79.80
N ASP A 280 -17.96 112.97 78.94
CA ASP A 280 -19.02 113.90 78.55
C ASP A 280 -19.98 114.22 79.72
N GLU A 281 -20.28 113.23 80.57
CA GLU A 281 -21.00 113.43 81.83
C GLU A 281 -20.21 114.33 82.80
N GLU A 282 -18.90 114.13 82.94
CA GLU A 282 -18.05 115.03 83.71
C GLU A 282 -17.98 116.43 83.11
N ARG A 283 -17.88 116.53 81.78
CA ARG A 283 -17.83 117.81 81.06
C ARG A 283 -19.14 118.58 81.18
N THR A 284 -20.29 117.91 81.08
CA THR A 284 -21.60 118.51 81.31
C THR A 284 -21.80 118.90 82.77
N ARG A 285 -21.32 118.09 83.73
CA ARG A 285 -21.35 118.44 85.17
C ARG A 285 -20.47 119.64 85.51
N LEU A 286 -19.30 119.75 84.88
CA LEU A 286 -18.43 120.92 85.00
C LEU A 286 -19.02 122.14 84.28
N GLY A 287 -19.70 121.93 83.15
CA GLY A 287 -20.48 122.96 82.44
C GLY A 287 -21.58 123.54 83.34
N ALA A 288 -22.39 122.68 83.97
CA ALA A 288 -23.42 123.09 84.93
C ALA A 288 -22.83 123.83 86.14
N ARG A 289 -21.68 123.39 86.67
CA ARG A 289 -20.98 124.13 87.75
C ARG A 289 -20.46 125.50 87.32
N LEU A 290 -20.05 125.66 86.07
CA LEU A 290 -19.64 126.93 85.50
C LEU A 290 -20.84 127.87 85.34
N GLU A 291 -21.97 127.36 84.86
CA GLU A 291 -23.23 128.11 84.77
C GLU A 291 -23.73 128.52 86.16
N ASP A 292 -23.71 127.63 87.15
CA ASP A 292 -24.05 127.94 88.55
C ASP A 292 -23.10 128.99 89.15
N ALA A 293 -21.80 128.90 88.86
CA ALA A 293 -20.82 129.90 89.31
C ALA A 293 -21.02 131.26 88.62
N GLN A 294 -21.40 131.28 87.34
CA GLN A 294 -21.77 132.49 86.61
C GLN A 294 -23.08 133.10 87.13
N ALA A 295 -24.08 132.26 87.47
CA ALA A 295 -25.32 132.68 88.11
C ALA A 295 -25.09 133.25 89.52
N ALA A 296 -24.17 132.65 90.28
CA ALA A 296 -23.77 133.16 91.60
C ALA A 296 -23.01 134.49 91.50
N LEU A 297 -22.20 134.68 90.45
CA LEU A 297 -21.48 135.93 90.20
C LEU A 297 -22.44 137.06 89.81
N THR A 298 -23.39 136.79 88.90
CA THR A 298 -24.42 137.77 88.49
C THR A 298 -25.37 138.12 89.64
N SER A 299 -25.75 137.14 90.48
CA SER A 299 -26.49 137.38 91.73
C SER A 299 -25.70 138.26 92.72
N ARG A 300 -24.38 138.03 92.86
CA ARG A 300 -23.51 138.90 93.67
C ARG A 300 -23.41 140.31 93.10
N GLN A 301 -23.32 140.46 91.78
CA GLN A 301 -23.28 141.77 91.12
C GLN A 301 -24.60 142.53 91.32
N ALA A 302 -25.75 141.88 91.12
CA ALA A 302 -27.06 142.46 91.40
C ALA A 302 -27.24 142.86 92.88
N ARG A 303 -26.62 142.12 93.81
CA ARG A 303 -26.65 142.43 95.24
C ARG A 303 -25.76 143.62 95.61
N VAL A 304 -24.66 143.85 94.88
CA VAL A 304 -23.82 145.04 95.05
C VAL A 304 -24.55 146.28 94.52
N GLU A 305 -25.15 146.21 93.34
CA GLU A 305 -25.94 147.30 92.75
C GLU A 305 -27.15 147.67 93.63
N ALA A 306 -27.83 146.69 94.23
CA ALA A 306 -28.93 146.94 95.17
C ALA A 306 -28.48 147.64 96.47
N LEU A 307 -27.26 147.35 96.95
CA LEU A 307 -26.69 147.99 98.13
C LEU A 307 -26.22 149.42 97.83
N GLU A 308 -25.74 149.67 96.62
CA GLU A 308 -25.39 151.01 96.13
C GLU A 308 -26.66 151.90 96.02
N GLN A 309 -27.75 151.38 95.46
CA GLN A 309 -29.04 152.09 95.39
C GLN A 309 -29.64 152.38 96.78
N GLN A 310 -29.44 151.50 97.77
CA GLN A 310 -29.89 151.73 99.15
C GLN A 310 -29.07 152.82 99.87
N LEU A 311 -27.80 153.00 99.51
CA LEU A 311 -26.96 154.07 100.06
C LEU A 311 -27.31 155.44 99.44
N GLU A 312 -27.60 155.49 98.14
CA GLU A 312 -28.05 156.72 97.46
C GLU A 312 -29.42 157.20 97.98
N ALA A 313 -30.36 156.28 98.21
CA ALA A 313 -31.68 156.60 98.77
C ALA A 313 -31.60 157.16 100.21
N ARG A 314 -30.65 156.67 101.03
CA ARG A 314 -30.47 157.17 102.41
C ARG A 314 -29.85 158.57 102.44
N LEU A 315 -28.93 158.88 101.53
CA LEU A 315 -28.31 160.20 101.42
C LEU A 315 -29.33 161.27 100.99
N TRP A 316 -30.22 160.95 100.05
CA TRP A 316 -31.28 161.85 99.58
C TRP A 316 -32.33 162.17 100.67
N SER A 317 -32.75 161.17 101.46
CA SER A 317 -33.70 161.39 102.57
C SER A 317 -33.17 162.24 103.73
N SER A 318 -31.84 162.37 103.84
CA SER A 318 -31.18 163.17 104.89
C SER A 318 -31.08 164.65 104.51
N LEU A 319 -31.08 164.99 103.22
CA LEU A 319 -31.03 166.37 102.73
C LEU A 319 -32.41 167.05 102.79
N GLU A 320 -33.49 166.34 102.45
CA GLU A 320 -34.87 166.89 102.48
C GLU A 320 -35.34 167.25 103.90
N LYS A 321 -34.86 166.53 104.93
CA LYS A 321 -35.21 166.80 106.33
C LYS A 321 -34.56 168.06 106.89
N MET A 322 -33.43 168.51 106.34
CA MET A 322 -32.77 169.76 106.77
C MET A 322 -33.39 171.02 106.13
N GLN A 323 -33.97 170.92 104.94
CA GLN A 323 -34.60 172.07 104.27
C GLN A 323 -36.01 172.35 104.81
N ALA A 324 -36.76 171.33 105.23
CA ALA A 324 -38.10 171.50 105.82
C ALA A 324 -38.11 172.18 107.22
N SER A 325 -36.96 172.22 107.91
CA SER A 325 -36.83 172.91 109.21
C SER A 325 -36.56 174.41 109.11
N GLN A 326 -36.21 174.94 107.93
CA GLN A 326 -35.97 176.38 107.73
C GLN A 326 -37.26 177.16 107.39
N ASP A 327 -38.22 176.55 106.70
CA ASP A 327 -39.42 177.27 106.21
C ASP A 327 -40.57 177.40 107.23
N ARG A 328 -40.50 176.73 108.39
CA ARG A 328 -41.58 176.78 109.40
C ARG A 328 -41.43 177.87 110.47
N LEU A 329 -40.34 178.63 110.50
CA LEU A 329 -40.08 179.61 111.57
C LEU A 329 -40.28 181.08 111.19
N GLU A 330 -40.69 181.40 109.95
CA GLU A 330 -40.91 182.80 109.50
C GLU A 330 -42.37 183.32 109.59
N ALA A 331 -43.37 182.54 110.03
CA ALA A 331 -44.78 182.91 109.77
C ALA A 331 -45.77 182.94 110.97
N ALA A 332 -45.35 183.17 112.22
CA ALA A 332 -46.34 183.42 113.28
C ALA A 332 -45.82 184.19 114.53
N ALA A 333 -45.43 185.45 114.34
CA ALA A 333 -45.88 186.55 115.22
C ALA A 333 -47.12 187.15 114.51
N GLU A 334 -48.31 187.33 115.09
CA GLU A 334 -48.65 187.88 116.40
C GLU A 334 -49.98 187.33 116.96
N ASN A 335 -49.92 186.87 118.22
CA ASN A 335 -50.87 186.96 119.33
C ASN A 335 -50.47 185.88 120.35
N ALA A 336 -49.30 185.98 120.99
CA ALA A 336 -48.85 186.91 122.03
C ALA A 336 -49.16 186.43 123.46
N SER A 337 -48.05 186.29 124.19
CA SER A 337 -47.87 186.38 125.64
C SER A 337 -48.14 185.15 126.50
N GLY A 338 -47.06 184.68 127.12
CA GLY A 338 -47.04 184.37 128.55
C GLY A 338 -46.28 183.10 128.90
N PRO A 339 -45.70 183.06 130.09
CA PRO A 339 -44.26 182.88 130.25
C PRO A 339 -43.91 181.58 130.97
N ASP A 340 -42.59 181.38 131.11
CA ASP A 340 -41.95 180.70 132.25
C ASP A 340 -42.30 179.21 132.43
N ASP A 341 -41.41 178.35 132.84
CA ASP A 341 -40.02 178.37 133.27
C ASP A 341 -39.72 176.87 133.46
N ALA A 342 -38.44 176.57 133.60
CA ALA A 342 -37.96 175.49 134.44
C ALA A 342 -38.70 174.14 134.38
N GLY A 343 -37.97 173.14 133.94
CA GLY A 343 -37.76 172.13 134.95
C GLY A 343 -37.02 170.91 134.47
N PRO A 344 -36.15 170.38 135.32
CA PRO A 344 -34.96 169.65 134.93
C PRO A 344 -35.12 168.20 135.39
N GLU A 345 -33.97 167.58 135.64
CA GLU A 345 -33.83 166.51 136.62
C GLU A 345 -34.35 165.16 136.14
N GLU A 346 -33.41 164.25 135.92
CA GLU A 346 -33.00 163.26 136.92
C GLU A 346 -33.51 161.92 136.32
N ASP A 347 -32.81 160.81 136.40
CA ASP A 347 -31.87 160.47 137.42
C ASP A 347 -31.06 159.24 136.98
N THR A 348 -29.95 159.09 137.68
CA THR A 348 -29.33 157.84 138.14
C THR A 348 -29.18 156.68 137.13
N GLN A 349 -27.96 156.38 136.71
CA GLN A 349 -26.93 155.65 137.49
C GLN A 349 -27.19 154.16 137.66
N ALA A 350 -26.05 153.47 137.76
CA ALA A 350 -25.84 152.09 138.16
C ALA A 350 -26.24 151.03 137.14
N GLY A 351 -25.46 149.98 136.92
CA GLY A 351 -24.26 149.51 137.60
C GLY A 351 -23.43 148.71 136.60
N HIS A 352 -22.24 148.25 136.95
CA HIS A 352 -22.09 146.94 137.61
C HIS A 352 -22.66 145.78 136.81
#